data_AF-A0A820U9F3-F1
#
_entry.id   AF-A0A820U9F3-F1
#
_cell.length_a   1.000
_cell.length_b   1.000
_cell.length_c   1.000
_cell.angle_alpha   90.00
_cell.angle_beta   90.00
_cell.angle_gamma   90.00
#
_symmetry.space_group_name_H-M   'P 1'
#
loop_
_entity.id
_entity.type
_entity.pdbx_description
1 polymer ?
#
loop_
_entity_poly.entity_id
_entity_poly.type
_entity_poly.pdbx_seq_one_letter_code
_entity_poly.pdbx_strand_id
1 'polypeptide(L)'
;MIRFHFSYLLKPDFMRRPDRTFDPYAESPVDGVIAAFCSVRVISGQFLSDKKIGTYVEVDMFGLPADTIRKEYRTKTIPANGLNPRYDETVFEFRKIVLPDLAILRIAVYEETGKLIGQRVLPLDGLQAGYRHISLRTEGNFPLSLPTVFCEIILKSYVPDGLTDFVDQLNQPLLIKKTEELLNSITNTSSDGTLTTSTSSLRRNRILIDTASAPNPSLDAKLTTTAASNTSVNTVSTSDGINSAASIKYKVPIEIIVPITLEYLYEQRSYSKLKHKQDKELTLVKKKHAKEQAVLGEQQSKIMSKAKSDTEKATRSPMIQVGSQRRNLSNGGNSTEGKTDTKIMDLISEQNVEWTSLVQRQITEMNTLRRQHTKEQCS
;
A
#
# COMPACT_ATOMS: atom_id res chain seq x y z
N MET A 1 -0.78 12.59 -0.97
CA MET A 1 -0.23 13.70 -0.14
C MET A 1 -1.33 14.18 0.80
N ILE A 2 -1.12 14.30 2.12
CA ILE A 2 -2.19 14.74 3.04
C ILE A 2 -2.19 16.28 3.11
N ARG A 3 -3.09 16.93 2.36
CA ARG A 3 -3.39 18.36 2.57
C ARG A 3 -4.20 18.50 3.85
N PHE A 4 -3.67 19.25 4.83
CA PHE A 4 -4.37 19.60 6.07
C PHE A 4 -5.46 20.67 5.82
N HIS A 5 -6.27 20.96 6.84
CA HIS A 5 -7.48 21.80 6.84
C HIS A 5 -7.29 23.31 6.53
N PHE A 6 -6.42 23.68 5.59
CA PHE A 6 -6.28 25.04 5.10
C PHE A 6 -7.27 25.28 3.94
N SER A 7 -8.01 26.40 3.98
CA SER A 7 -9.05 26.76 3.01
C SER A 7 -8.54 27.14 1.61
N TYR A 8 -7.33 26.71 1.24
CA TYR A 8 -6.62 27.10 0.02
C TYR A 8 -6.12 25.85 -0.72
N LEU A 9 -6.72 25.57 -1.87
CA LEU A 9 -6.22 24.57 -2.82
C LEU A 9 -5.42 25.28 -3.91
N LEU A 10 -4.16 24.88 -4.11
CA LEU A 10 -3.34 25.43 -5.18
C LEU A 10 -3.88 24.96 -6.54
N LYS A 11 -4.21 25.91 -7.43
CA LYS A 11 -4.63 25.59 -8.81
C LYS A 11 -3.55 24.77 -9.55
N PRO A 12 -3.94 23.85 -10.45
CA PRO A 12 -3.02 23.17 -11.37
C PRO A 12 -2.14 24.14 -12.17
N ASP A 13 -0.97 23.69 -12.63
CA ASP A 13 0.09 24.59 -13.14
C ASP A 13 -0.30 25.35 -14.41
N PHE A 14 -0.94 24.66 -15.36
CA PHE A 14 -1.48 25.28 -16.58
C PHE A 14 -2.57 26.33 -16.30
N MET A 15 -3.24 26.32 -15.13
CA MET A 15 -4.19 27.36 -14.71
C MET A 15 -3.52 28.55 -13.98
N ARG A 16 -2.20 28.52 -13.79
CA ARG A 16 -1.41 29.58 -13.14
C ARG A 16 -0.42 30.26 -14.08
N ARG A 17 -0.12 29.64 -15.22
CA ARG A 17 0.86 30.10 -16.20
C ARG A 17 0.27 31.14 -17.16
N PRO A 18 0.87 32.34 -17.30
CA PRO A 18 0.38 33.36 -18.23
C PRO A 18 0.73 33.06 -19.69
N ASP A 19 1.69 32.15 -19.93
CA ASP A 19 2.14 31.71 -21.25
C ASP A 19 1.29 30.55 -21.82
N ARG A 20 0.25 30.12 -21.11
CA ARG A 20 -0.66 29.03 -21.51
C ARG A 20 -2.11 29.50 -21.50
N THR A 21 -2.81 29.29 -22.61
CA THR A 21 -4.27 29.39 -22.66
C THR A 21 -4.90 28.07 -22.20
N PHE A 22 -6.08 28.16 -21.59
CA PHE A 22 -6.84 27.01 -21.12
C PHE A 22 -8.33 27.25 -21.39
N ASP A 23 -8.94 26.38 -22.18
CA ASP A 23 -10.38 26.36 -22.43
C ASP A 23 -11.03 25.29 -21.52
N PRO A 24 -11.93 25.67 -20.60
CA PRO A 24 -12.63 24.71 -19.74
C PRO A 24 -13.62 23.80 -20.48
N TYR A 25 -13.97 24.08 -21.74
CA TYR A 25 -14.88 23.28 -22.55
C TYR A 25 -14.17 22.35 -23.56
N ALA A 26 -12.84 22.35 -23.60
CA ALA A 26 -12.09 21.51 -24.51
C ALA A 26 -12.26 20.00 -24.21
N GLU A 27 -12.75 19.25 -25.20
CA GLU A 27 -12.85 17.77 -25.12
C GLU A 27 -11.50 17.07 -25.38
N SER A 28 -10.51 17.77 -25.94
CA SER A 28 -9.16 17.26 -26.16
C SER A 28 -8.32 17.33 -24.87
N PRO A 29 -7.44 16.35 -24.58
CA PRO A 29 -6.44 16.47 -23.52
C PRO A 29 -5.66 17.78 -23.62
N VAL A 30 -5.51 18.47 -22.47
CA VAL A 30 -4.75 19.72 -22.39
C VAL A 30 -3.27 19.44 -22.61
N ASP A 31 -2.57 20.27 -23.39
CA ASP A 31 -1.14 20.08 -23.66
C ASP A 31 -0.32 19.96 -22.36
N GLY A 32 0.53 18.94 -22.27
CA GLY A 32 1.31 18.60 -21.07
C GLY A 32 0.52 17.98 -19.91
N VAL A 33 -0.79 17.71 -20.06
CA VAL A 33 -1.59 16.98 -19.07
C VAL A 33 -1.90 15.57 -19.61
N ILE A 34 -1.57 14.55 -18.81
CA ILE A 34 -1.90 13.15 -19.14
C ILE A 34 -3.34 12.89 -18.68
N ALA A 35 -4.25 12.72 -19.65
CA ALA A 35 -5.61 12.27 -19.38
C ALA A 35 -5.62 10.88 -18.69
N ALA A 36 -6.64 10.59 -17.89
CA ALA A 36 -6.75 9.33 -17.14
C ALA A 36 -7.94 8.47 -17.56
N PHE A 37 -7.84 7.18 -17.23
CA PHE A 37 -8.93 6.22 -17.17
C PHE A 37 -9.16 5.86 -15.69
N CYS A 38 -10.41 5.92 -15.23
CA CYS A 38 -10.78 5.45 -13.88
C CYS A 38 -11.92 4.42 -13.98
N SER A 39 -11.85 3.36 -13.18
CA SER A 39 -12.89 2.33 -13.08
C SER A 39 -13.17 2.03 -11.61
N VAL A 40 -14.45 2.01 -11.22
CA VAL A 40 -14.88 1.70 -9.86
C VAL A 40 -15.81 0.49 -9.87
N ARG A 41 -15.43 -0.59 -9.17
CA ARG A 41 -16.31 -1.75 -8.92
C ARG A 41 -16.80 -1.70 -7.48
N VAL A 42 -18.09 -1.48 -7.27
CA VAL A 42 -18.70 -1.44 -5.94
C VAL A 42 -19.10 -2.87 -5.53
N ILE A 43 -18.55 -3.37 -4.42
CA ILE A 43 -18.63 -4.79 -4.04
C ILE A 43 -19.62 -4.99 -2.88
N SER A 44 -19.49 -4.20 -1.81
CA SER A 44 -20.38 -4.32 -0.64
C SER A 44 -20.39 -3.07 0.23
N GLY A 45 -21.41 -2.94 1.08
CA GLY A 45 -21.46 -1.99 2.19
C GLY A 45 -21.33 -2.69 3.54
N GLN A 46 -20.91 -1.96 4.57
CA GLN A 46 -20.90 -2.42 5.96
C GLN A 46 -21.47 -1.31 6.86
N PHE A 47 -22.35 -1.70 7.79
CA PHE A 47 -22.99 -0.84 8.81
C PHE A 47 -23.59 0.46 8.24
N LEU A 48 -24.28 0.38 7.10
CA LEU A 48 -24.89 1.54 6.44
C LEU A 48 -26.15 2.02 7.16
N SER A 49 -26.92 1.12 7.76
CA SER A 49 -28.07 1.45 8.61
C SER A 49 -28.38 0.35 9.61
N ASP A 50 -28.78 0.73 10.82
CA ASP A 50 -29.29 -0.18 11.85
C ASP A 50 -30.68 -0.76 11.47
N LYS A 51 -31.35 -0.17 10.47
CA LYS A 51 -32.68 -0.57 10.00
C LYS A 51 -32.56 -1.53 8.82
N LYS A 52 -33.53 -2.45 8.70
CA LYS A 52 -33.74 -3.30 7.52
C LYS A 52 -34.35 -2.51 6.35
N ILE A 53 -33.57 -1.59 5.79
CA ILE A 53 -33.94 -0.78 4.63
C ILE A 53 -33.20 -1.25 3.36
N GLY A 54 -33.75 -0.95 2.19
CA GLY A 54 -32.99 -1.08 0.95
C GLY A 54 -31.92 0.00 0.82
N THR A 55 -30.77 -0.35 0.21
CA THR A 55 -29.67 0.60 -0.03
C THR A 55 -29.10 0.48 -1.44
N TYR A 56 -28.56 1.57 -1.98
CA TYR A 56 -27.84 1.60 -3.24
C TYR A 56 -26.68 2.61 -3.21
N VAL A 57 -25.75 2.50 -4.16
CA VAL A 57 -24.57 3.37 -4.28
C VAL A 57 -24.60 4.10 -5.62
N GLU A 58 -24.38 5.41 -5.59
CA GLU A 58 -24.10 6.26 -6.75
C GLU A 58 -22.60 6.57 -6.79
N VAL A 59 -22.03 6.59 -8.00
CA VAL A 59 -20.61 6.89 -8.24
C VAL A 59 -20.52 8.00 -9.29
N ASP A 60 -20.55 9.25 -8.83
CA ASP A 60 -20.42 10.42 -9.71
C ASP A 60 -18.94 10.79 -9.92
N MET A 61 -18.65 11.48 -11.02
CA MET A 61 -17.42 12.24 -11.23
C MET A 61 -17.74 13.72 -11.50
N PHE A 62 -16.89 14.59 -10.97
CA PHE A 62 -16.96 16.04 -11.15
C PHE A 62 -15.58 16.55 -11.60
N GLY A 63 -15.53 17.50 -12.51
CA GLY A 63 -14.28 18.07 -13.00
C GLY A 63 -14.55 19.17 -14.02
N LEU A 64 -13.99 19.05 -15.22
CA LEU A 64 -14.47 19.79 -16.38
C LEU A 64 -15.89 19.34 -16.79
N PRO A 65 -16.63 20.12 -17.59
CA PRO A 65 -17.91 19.70 -18.16
C PRO A 65 -17.79 18.36 -18.91
N ALA A 66 -16.71 18.15 -19.66
CA ALA A 66 -16.42 16.89 -20.37
C ALA A 66 -16.10 15.70 -19.43
N ASP A 67 -15.65 15.96 -18.20
CA ASP A 67 -15.28 14.94 -17.19
C ASP A 67 -16.43 14.67 -16.20
N THR A 68 -17.54 15.41 -16.26
CA THR A 68 -18.57 15.42 -15.23
C THR A 68 -19.73 14.46 -15.57
N ILE A 69 -19.63 13.23 -15.07
CA ILE A 69 -20.67 12.19 -15.19
C ILE A 69 -21.42 12.08 -13.85
N ARG A 70 -22.75 12.27 -13.87
CA ARG A 70 -23.58 12.34 -12.65
C ARG A 70 -24.89 11.56 -12.78
N LYS A 71 -25.29 10.85 -11.72
CA LYS A 71 -26.51 10.03 -11.62
C LYS A 71 -26.66 8.86 -12.63
N GLU A 72 -25.76 8.74 -13.60
CA GLU A 72 -25.73 7.64 -14.57
C GLU A 72 -25.27 6.32 -13.92
N TYR A 73 -24.24 6.39 -13.08
CA TYR A 73 -23.60 5.23 -12.47
C TYR A 73 -24.15 4.96 -11.07
N ARG A 74 -25.12 4.04 -11.03
CA ARG A 74 -25.82 3.60 -9.81
C ARG A 74 -25.88 2.06 -9.75
N THR A 75 -25.60 1.48 -8.59
CA THR A 75 -25.77 0.03 -8.35
C THR A 75 -27.25 -0.36 -8.25
N LYS A 76 -27.57 -1.65 -8.41
CA LYS A 76 -28.90 -2.16 -8.05
C LYS A 76 -29.16 -1.93 -6.55
N THR A 77 -30.41 -1.63 -6.21
CA THR A 77 -30.85 -1.50 -4.81
C THR A 77 -30.92 -2.89 -4.18
N ILE A 78 -30.24 -3.08 -3.06
CA ILE A 78 -30.27 -4.31 -2.27
C ILE A 78 -31.32 -4.13 -1.16
N PRO A 79 -32.50 -4.75 -1.24
CA PRO A 79 -33.60 -4.51 -0.31
C PRO A 79 -33.34 -5.12 1.07
N ALA A 80 -33.94 -4.51 2.10
CA ALA A 80 -33.98 -4.98 3.49
C ALA A 80 -32.63 -5.29 4.20
N ASN A 81 -31.48 -4.94 3.60
CA ASN A 81 -30.16 -5.13 4.19
C ASN A 81 -29.36 -3.81 4.28
N GLY A 82 -29.44 -3.16 5.45
CA GLY A 82 -28.58 -2.03 5.81
C GLY A 82 -27.27 -2.41 6.50
N LEU A 83 -27.10 -3.67 6.93
CA LEU A 83 -25.98 -4.10 7.78
C LEU A 83 -24.75 -4.54 6.96
N ASN A 84 -24.97 -5.37 5.94
CA ASN A 84 -23.91 -5.92 5.09
C ASN A 84 -24.37 -6.21 3.63
N PRO A 85 -24.99 -5.26 2.92
CA PRO A 85 -25.42 -5.47 1.54
C PRO A 85 -24.23 -5.78 0.63
N ARG A 86 -24.37 -6.82 -0.19
CA ARG A 86 -23.44 -7.16 -1.28
C ARG A 86 -24.07 -6.67 -2.58
N TYR A 87 -23.38 -5.80 -3.30
CA TYR A 87 -23.84 -5.28 -4.58
C TYR A 87 -23.50 -6.25 -5.71
N ASP A 88 -24.05 -6.01 -6.88
CA ASP A 88 -23.92 -6.86 -8.07
C ASP A 88 -22.61 -6.65 -8.85
N GLU A 89 -21.59 -6.09 -8.20
CA GLU A 89 -20.22 -5.93 -8.71
C GLU A 89 -20.12 -5.23 -10.08
N THR A 90 -21.08 -4.34 -10.36
CA THR A 90 -21.07 -3.48 -11.55
C THR A 90 -19.83 -2.61 -11.59
N VAL A 91 -19.15 -2.61 -12.74
CA VAL A 91 -18.00 -1.75 -13.02
C VAL A 91 -18.49 -0.46 -13.68
N PHE A 92 -18.12 0.67 -13.10
CA PHE A 92 -18.41 2.00 -13.62
C PHE A 92 -17.14 2.57 -14.26
N GLU A 93 -17.15 2.80 -15.59
CA GLU A 93 -15.97 3.16 -16.39
C GLU A 93 -15.95 4.63 -16.81
N PHE A 94 -15.13 5.44 -16.14
CA PHE A 94 -14.77 6.79 -16.57
C PHE A 94 -13.64 6.70 -17.59
N ARG A 95 -13.99 6.38 -18.83
CA ARG A 95 -13.05 5.94 -19.88
C ARG A 95 -11.99 6.97 -20.26
N LYS A 96 -12.37 8.25 -20.31
CA LYS A 96 -11.53 9.37 -20.69
C LYS A 96 -11.81 10.52 -19.73
N ILE A 97 -10.81 10.88 -18.94
CA ILE A 97 -10.83 12.00 -18.01
C ILE A 97 -9.78 12.99 -18.52
N VAL A 98 -10.24 14.05 -19.16
CA VAL A 98 -9.42 15.10 -19.80
C VAL A 98 -8.48 15.74 -18.77
N LEU A 99 -8.94 15.98 -17.54
CA LEU A 99 -8.16 16.71 -16.54
C LEU A 99 -8.20 16.09 -15.12
N PRO A 100 -7.36 15.07 -14.85
CA PRO A 100 -7.37 14.34 -13.58
C PRO A 100 -7.06 15.21 -12.34
N ASP A 101 -6.21 16.23 -12.46
CA ASP A 101 -5.84 17.14 -11.36
C ASP A 101 -7.02 17.93 -10.77
N LEU A 102 -8.06 18.16 -11.59
CA LEU A 102 -9.30 18.85 -11.20
C LEU A 102 -10.45 17.85 -10.96
N ALA A 103 -10.29 16.60 -11.40
CA ALA A 103 -11.30 15.57 -11.29
C ALA A 103 -11.46 15.04 -9.85
N ILE A 104 -12.70 14.80 -9.47
CA ILE A 104 -13.12 14.37 -8.15
C ILE A 104 -14.16 13.25 -8.28
N LEU A 105 -13.86 12.10 -7.71
CA LEU A 105 -14.76 10.96 -7.59
C LEU A 105 -15.63 11.12 -6.33
N ARG A 106 -16.94 10.94 -6.46
CA ARG A 106 -17.90 10.94 -5.34
C ARG A 106 -18.59 9.59 -5.27
N ILE A 107 -18.33 8.84 -4.20
CA ILE A 107 -19.07 7.61 -3.87
C ILE A 107 -20.12 7.98 -2.82
N ALA A 108 -21.41 7.85 -3.13
CA ALA A 108 -22.51 8.23 -2.25
C ALA A 108 -23.49 7.06 -2.06
N VAL A 109 -23.92 6.84 -0.83
CA VAL A 109 -24.83 5.75 -0.47
C VAL A 109 -26.17 6.30 -0.04
N TYR A 110 -27.22 5.75 -0.63
CA TYR A 110 -28.59 6.18 -0.46
C TYR A 110 -29.48 5.05 0.06
N GLU A 111 -30.48 5.42 0.85
CA GLU A 111 -31.62 4.59 1.15
C GLU A 111 -32.49 4.43 -0.10
N GLU A 112 -33.27 3.34 -0.18
CA GLU A 112 -34.29 3.12 -1.21
C GLU A 112 -35.33 4.27 -1.32
N THR A 113 -35.51 5.03 -0.25
CA THR A 113 -36.32 6.26 -0.17
C THR A 113 -35.71 7.48 -0.90
N GLY A 114 -34.48 7.36 -1.41
CA GLY A 114 -33.71 8.48 -1.98
C GLY A 114 -33.00 9.35 -0.93
N LYS A 115 -33.10 9.02 0.36
CA LYS A 115 -32.39 9.73 1.44
C LYS A 115 -30.91 9.36 1.44
N LEU A 116 -30.03 10.36 1.55
CA LEU A 116 -28.58 10.15 1.70
C LEU A 116 -28.27 9.51 3.07
N ILE A 117 -27.53 8.40 3.07
CA ILE A 117 -26.94 7.79 4.26
C ILE A 117 -25.59 8.45 4.55
N GLY A 118 -24.76 8.56 3.52
CA GLY A 118 -23.44 9.18 3.62
C GLY A 118 -22.71 9.15 2.28
N GLN A 119 -21.73 10.02 2.12
CA GLN A 119 -20.93 10.18 0.92
C GLN A 119 -19.45 10.26 1.23
N ARG A 120 -18.60 9.96 0.25
CA ARG A 120 -17.18 10.25 0.30
C ARG A 120 -16.73 10.88 -1.00
N VAL A 121 -16.13 12.06 -0.86
CA VAL A 121 -15.49 12.82 -1.92
C VAL A 121 -13.99 12.47 -1.91
N LEU A 122 -13.45 12.15 -3.09
CA LEU A 122 -12.08 11.68 -3.31
C LEU A 122 -11.49 12.41 -4.54
N PRO A 123 -10.51 13.32 -4.40
CA PRO A 123 -9.81 13.87 -5.57
C PRO A 123 -9.06 12.74 -6.29
N LEU A 124 -8.92 12.84 -7.61
CA LEU A 124 -8.08 11.90 -8.37
C LEU A 124 -6.58 12.16 -8.12
N ASP A 125 -6.19 13.41 -7.84
CA ASP A 125 -4.87 13.76 -7.28
C ASP A 125 -4.56 12.93 -6.02
N GLY A 126 -3.65 11.96 -6.18
CA GLY A 126 -3.20 11.07 -5.12
C GLY A 126 -4.18 9.95 -4.73
N LEU A 127 -5.21 9.67 -5.54
CA LEU A 127 -6.11 8.53 -5.33
C LEU A 127 -5.34 7.21 -5.48
N GLN A 128 -5.49 6.30 -4.51
CA GLN A 128 -4.80 5.01 -4.52
C GLN A 128 -5.69 3.89 -5.04
N ALA A 129 -5.23 3.20 -6.08
CA ALA A 129 -5.90 2.05 -6.69
C ALA A 129 -5.90 0.79 -5.78
N GLY A 130 -6.57 -0.26 -6.28
CA GLY A 130 -6.76 -1.56 -5.62
C GLY A 130 -8.06 -1.63 -4.81
N TYR A 131 -8.20 -2.70 -4.03
CA TYR A 131 -9.32 -2.92 -3.11
C TYR A 131 -9.22 -1.98 -1.91
N ARG A 132 -10.31 -1.27 -1.58
CA ARG A 132 -10.35 -0.24 -0.52
C ARG A 132 -11.66 -0.31 0.25
N HIS A 133 -11.58 -0.12 1.57
CA HIS A 133 -12.71 0.34 2.37
C HIS A 133 -12.73 1.87 2.39
N ILE A 134 -13.88 2.45 2.07
CA ILE A 134 -14.13 3.88 1.96
C ILE A 134 -15.08 4.26 3.10
N SER A 135 -14.56 4.88 4.16
CA SER A 135 -15.36 5.42 5.26
C SER A 135 -16.17 6.62 4.78
N LEU A 136 -17.49 6.53 4.93
CA LEU A 136 -18.43 7.56 4.52
C LEU A 136 -18.43 8.75 5.50
N ARG A 137 -19.04 9.83 5.04
CA ARG A 137 -19.18 11.10 5.75
C ARG A 137 -20.59 11.64 5.56
N THR A 138 -21.03 12.53 6.44
CA THR A 138 -22.29 13.27 6.26
C THR A 138 -22.22 14.19 5.04
N GLU A 139 -23.36 14.80 4.69
CA GLU A 139 -23.41 15.84 3.66
C GLU A 139 -22.40 16.98 3.94
N GLY A 140 -22.38 17.48 5.19
CA GLY A 140 -21.40 18.44 5.71
C GLY A 140 -19.98 17.89 5.92
N ASN A 141 -19.63 16.75 5.31
CA ASN A 141 -18.29 16.13 5.31
C ASN A 141 -17.75 15.73 6.71
N PHE A 142 -18.61 15.61 7.73
CA PHE A 142 -18.22 15.08 9.04
C PHE A 142 -18.10 13.54 8.98
N PRO A 143 -17.12 12.91 9.65
CA PRO A 143 -16.91 11.46 9.58
C PRO A 143 -18.07 10.67 10.19
N LEU A 144 -18.46 9.57 9.54
CA LEU A 144 -19.37 8.57 10.09
C LEU A 144 -18.55 7.38 10.62
N SER A 145 -18.89 6.85 11.80
CA SER A 145 -18.03 5.91 12.53
C SER A 145 -18.04 4.48 11.99
N LEU A 146 -19.18 4.00 11.49
CA LEU A 146 -19.39 2.63 11.02
C LEU A 146 -19.68 2.51 9.50
N PRO A 147 -20.52 3.38 8.89
CA PRO A 147 -20.85 3.30 7.47
C PRO A 147 -19.62 3.31 6.54
N THR A 148 -19.39 2.19 5.88
CA THR A 148 -18.25 1.95 4.99
C THR A 148 -18.69 1.25 3.71
N VAL A 149 -18.02 1.56 2.60
CA VAL A 149 -18.18 0.87 1.30
C VAL A 149 -16.89 0.17 0.94
N PHE A 150 -16.97 -1.07 0.47
CA PHE A 150 -15.85 -1.83 -0.08
C PHE A 150 -15.93 -1.84 -1.61
N CYS A 151 -14.86 -1.40 -2.27
CA CYS A 151 -14.78 -1.29 -3.72
C CYS A 151 -13.36 -1.56 -4.25
N GLU A 152 -13.25 -2.00 -5.50
CA GLU A 152 -12.00 -1.94 -6.27
C GLU A 152 -11.97 -0.63 -7.05
N ILE A 153 -10.86 0.11 -6.96
CA ILE A 153 -10.59 1.30 -7.77
C ILE A 153 -9.42 1.00 -8.70
N ILE A 154 -9.61 1.17 -10.00
CA ILE A 154 -8.57 1.03 -11.03
C ILE A 154 -8.31 2.42 -11.60
N LEU A 155 -7.07 2.88 -11.55
CA LEU A 155 -6.63 4.14 -12.16
C LEU A 155 -5.48 3.84 -13.14
N LYS A 156 -5.57 4.36 -14.35
CA LYS A 156 -4.59 4.19 -15.44
C LYS A 156 -4.46 5.50 -16.22
N SER A 157 -3.37 5.67 -16.97
CA SER A 157 -3.32 6.69 -18.03
C SER A 157 -4.34 6.35 -19.12
N TYR A 158 -4.98 7.37 -19.70
CA TYR A 158 -5.79 7.21 -20.90
C TYR A 158 -4.89 6.90 -22.09
N VAL A 159 -5.30 5.92 -22.90
CA VAL A 159 -4.68 5.59 -24.19
C VAL A 159 -5.78 5.69 -25.24
N PRO A 160 -5.62 6.49 -26.32
CA PRO A 160 -6.61 6.55 -27.38
C PRO A 160 -6.73 5.21 -28.12
N ASP A 161 -7.94 4.90 -28.60
CA ASP A 161 -8.20 3.67 -29.35
C ASP A 161 -7.26 3.55 -30.57
N GLY A 162 -6.69 2.35 -30.75
CA GLY A 162 -5.72 2.06 -31.81
C GLY A 162 -4.26 2.38 -31.48
N LEU A 163 -3.97 3.11 -30.39
CA LEU A 163 -2.58 3.36 -29.93
C LEU A 163 -2.10 2.38 -28.85
N THR A 164 -2.93 1.46 -28.39
CA THR A 164 -2.62 0.46 -27.35
C THR A 164 -1.36 -0.35 -27.67
N ASP A 165 -1.28 -0.94 -28.86
CA ASP A 165 -0.13 -1.76 -29.29
C ASP A 165 1.19 -0.97 -29.27
N PHE A 166 1.14 0.34 -29.55
CA PHE A 166 2.31 1.23 -29.51
C PHE A 166 2.71 1.60 -28.08
N VAL A 167 1.73 1.85 -27.19
CA VAL A 167 1.98 2.09 -25.77
C VAL A 167 2.55 0.84 -25.09
N ASP A 168 2.05 -0.36 -25.41
CA ASP A 168 2.59 -1.61 -24.86
C ASP A 168 4.00 -1.93 -25.36
N GLN A 169 4.33 -1.56 -26.60
CA GLN A 169 5.71 -1.58 -27.11
C GLN A 169 6.61 -0.60 -26.32
N LEU A 170 6.16 0.65 -26.12
CA LEU A 170 6.91 1.66 -25.34
C LEU A 170 7.11 1.24 -23.86
N ASN A 171 6.14 0.52 -23.28
CA ASN A 171 6.25 -0.06 -21.94
C ASN A 171 7.26 -1.22 -21.88
N GLN A 172 7.62 -1.82 -23.02
CA GLN A 172 8.51 -2.99 -23.12
C GLN A 172 9.62 -2.80 -24.17
N PRO A 173 10.50 -1.78 -24.01
CA PRO A 173 11.48 -1.38 -25.04
C PRO A 173 12.56 -2.44 -25.30
N LEU A 174 12.73 -3.41 -24.40
CA LEU A 174 13.61 -4.57 -24.59
C LEU A 174 13.00 -5.64 -25.51
N LEU A 175 11.67 -5.74 -25.59
CA LEU A 175 11.02 -6.65 -26.54
C LEU A 175 11.17 -6.14 -27.97
N ILE A 176 11.00 -4.83 -28.21
CA ILE A 176 11.17 -4.20 -29.53
C ILE A 176 12.54 -4.59 -30.11
N LYS A 177 13.61 -4.29 -29.38
CA LYS A 177 15.00 -4.60 -29.77
C LYS A 177 15.19 -6.08 -30.06
N LYS A 178 14.65 -6.96 -29.20
CA LYS A 178 14.75 -8.40 -29.39
C LYS A 178 14.01 -8.88 -30.65
N THR A 179 12.87 -8.27 -31.02
CA THR A 179 12.19 -8.55 -32.29
C THR A 179 12.94 -8.02 -33.50
N GLU A 180 13.57 -6.84 -33.41
CA GLU A 180 14.43 -6.29 -34.46
C GLU A 180 15.70 -7.14 -34.67
N GLU A 181 16.36 -7.56 -33.59
CA GLU A 181 17.49 -8.50 -33.61
C GLU A 181 17.10 -9.85 -34.24
N LEU A 182 15.93 -10.40 -33.88
CA LEU A 182 15.43 -11.64 -34.48
C LEU A 182 15.18 -11.47 -35.99
N LEU A 183 14.51 -10.38 -36.39
CA LEU A 183 14.21 -10.09 -37.79
C LEU A 183 15.48 -9.90 -38.62
N ASN A 184 16.45 -9.15 -38.09
CA ASN A 184 17.76 -8.96 -38.72
C ASN A 184 18.58 -10.27 -38.81
N SER A 185 18.44 -11.19 -37.85
CA SER A 185 19.06 -12.52 -37.95
C SER A 185 18.45 -13.38 -39.07
N ILE A 186 17.15 -13.22 -39.33
CA ILE A 186 16.43 -13.93 -40.40
C ILE A 186 16.81 -13.36 -41.78
N THR A 187 16.93 -12.03 -41.92
CA THR A 187 17.41 -11.43 -43.18
C THR A 187 18.88 -11.78 -43.46
N ASN A 188 19.73 -11.82 -42.44
CA ASN A 188 21.16 -12.12 -42.61
C ASN A 188 21.47 -13.60 -42.87
N THR A 189 20.49 -14.49 -42.71
CA THR A 189 20.57 -15.90 -43.14
C THR A 189 19.91 -16.16 -44.50
N SER A 190 19.28 -15.14 -45.09
CA SER A 190 18.54 -15.21 -46.37
C SER A 190 19.36 -14.68 -47.56
N SER A 191 20.65 -15.02 -47.63
CA SER A 191 21.57 -14.59 -48.70
C SER A 191 22.03 -15.72 -49.63
N ASP A 192 21.20 -16.74 -49.82
CA ASP A 192 21.24 -17.61 -51.01
C ASP A 192 19.83 -17.65 -51.63
N GLY A 193 19.77 -17.64 -52.96
CA GLY A 193 18.63 -17.07 -53.68
C GLY A 193 17.74 -18.06 -54.41
N THR A 194 16.50 -18.22 -53.98
CA THR A 194 15.42 -18.68 -54.89
C THR A 194 14.05 -18.13 -54.47
N LEU A 195 13.34 -17.48 -55.39
CA LEU A 195 11.93 -17.13 -55.19
C LEU A 195 11.05 -18.37 -55.31
N THR A 196 10.20 -18.62 -54.32
CA THR A 196 8.93 -19.35 -54.53
C THR A 196 7.79 -18.64 -53.81
N THR A 197 6.68 -18.49 -54.51
CA THR A 197 5.47 -17.81 -54.00
C THR A 197 4.61 -18.78 -53.20
N SER A 198 4.21 -18.42 -51.97
CA SER A 198 2.91 -18.83 -51.40
C SER A 198 2.58 -18.13 -50.08
N THR A 199 1.31 -17.79 -49.90
CA THR A 199 0.77 -17.29 -48.64
C THR A 199 0.47 -18.44 -47.67
N SER A 200 1.09 -18.45 -46.49
CA SER A 200 0.59 -19.27 -45.37
C SER A 200 0.75 -18.57 -44.01
N SER A 201 -0.37 -18.46 -43.33
CA SER A 201 -0.58 -17.83 -42.03
C SER A 201 0.32 -18.38 -40.91
N LEU A 202 1.40 -17.65 -40.59
CA LEU A 202 2.12 -17.88 -39.34
C LEU A 202 1.26 -17.42 -38.16
N ARG A 203 1.13 -18.33 -37.17
CA ARG A 203 0.12 -18.25 -36.12
C ARG A 203 0.47 -17.16 -35.10
N ARG A 204 -0.52 -16.39 -34.66
CA ARG A 204 -0.44 -15.66 -33.39
C ARG A 204 -0.27 -16.68 -32.27
N ASN A 205 0.92 -16.78 -31.68
CA ASN A 205 1.10 -17.42 -30.38
C ASN A 205 0.48 -16.54 -29.31
N ARG A 206 -0.86 -16.59 -29.23
CA ARG A 206 -1.66 -16.05 -28.13
C ARG A 206 -1.34 -16.89 -26.90
N ILE A 207 -0.33 -16.49 -26.14
CA ILE A 207 -0.08 -17.06 -24.81
C ILE A 207 -1.29 -16.71 -23.96
N LEU A 208 -2.15 -17.70 -23.74
CA LEU A 208 -3.27 -17.61 -22.83
C LEU A 208 -2.70 -17.60 -21.41
N ILE A 209 -2.94 -16.52 -20.67
CA ILE A 209 -2.74 -16.47 -19.22
C ILE A 209 -4.09 -16.15 -18.57
N ASP A 210 -5.04 -17.06 -18.78
CA ASP A 210 -5.98 -17.44 -17.74
C ASP A 210 -5.18 -18.21 -16.66
N THR A 211 -5.40 -18.06 -15.35
CA THR A 211 -6.38 -17.20 -14.66
C THR A 211 -5.86 -16.83 -13.26
N ALA A 212 -6.51 -15.83 -12.65
CA ALA A 212 -6.89 -15.68 -11.23
C ALA A 212 -6.11 -16.36 -10.07
N SER A 213 -6.10 -15.63 -8.94
CA SER A 213 -6.08 -16.14 -7.55
C SER A 213 -4.79 -16.78 -7.01
N ALA A 214 -4.24 -16.14 -5.97
CA ALA A 214 -3.34 -16.81 -5.03
C ALA A 214 -4.13 -17.64 -3.99
N PRO A 215 -3.61 -18.80 -3.60
CA PRO A 215 -3.75 -19.33 -2.25
C PRO A 215 -2.39 -19.45 -1.51
N ASN A 216 -2.46 -19.74 -0.21
CA ASN A 216 -1.34 -19.66 0.76
C ASN A 216 -0.48 -20.94 0.88
N PRO A 217 0.67 -20.90 1.59
CA PRO A 217 1.75 -21.89 1.41
C PRO A 217 1.88 -22.99 2.50
N SER A 218 2.50 -24.10 2.09
CA SER A 218 3.13 -25.19 2.86
C SER A 218 3.94 -26.04 1.87
N LEU A 219 5.06 -26.74 2.11
CA LEU A 219 6.11 -26.84 3.13
C LEU A 219 6.97 -28.05 2.66
N ASP A 220 8.28 -28.03 2.94
CA ASP A 220 9.21 -29.17 2.98
C ASP A 220 9.72 -29.95 1.73
N ALA A 221 11.04 -30.21 1.80
CA ALA A 221 11.85 -31.30 1.22
C ALA A 221 12.14 -31.36 -0.32
N LYS A 222 13.36 -31.73 -0.80
CA LYS A 222 14.73 -31.79 -0.21
C LYS A 222 15.78 -32.13 -1.31
N LEU A 223 16.92 -31.39 -1.39
CA LEU A 223 18.21 -31.84 -2.01
C LEU A 223 18.24 -32.05 -3.56
N THR A 224 19.36 -32.04 -4.34
CA THR A 224 20.82 -31.77 -4.13
C THR A 224 21.52 -31.36 -5.45
N THR A 225 22.55 -30.48 -5.42
CA THR A 225 23.76 -30.42 -6.31
C THR A 225 23.64 -30.33 -7.86
N THR A 226 24.65 -29.93 -8.65
CA THR A 226 26.08 -29.59 -8.38
C THR A 226 26.61 -28.44 -9.28
N ALA A 227 27.44 -27.58 -8.69
CA ALA A 227 28.77 -27.10 -9.15
C ALA A 227 29.16 -27.23 -10.65
N ALA A 228 29.52 -26.13 -11.35
CA ALA A 228 30.85 -25.48 -11.43
C ALA A 228 31.58 -25.84 -12.76
N SER A 229 32.60 -25.12 -13.29
CA SER A 229 33.58 -24.21 -12.67
C SER A 229 33.99 -23.03 -13.58
N ASN A 230 34.74 -22.06 -13.03
CA ASN A 230 35.25 -20.85 -13.71
C ASN A 230 36.66 -21.06 -14.35
N THR A 231 37.26 -19.96 -14.87
CA THR A 231 38.72 -19.64 -15.02
C THR A 231 39.20 -19.40 -16.47
N SER A 232 40.16 -18.51 -16.82
CA SER A 232 40.44 -17.11 -16.44
C SER A 232 41.49 -16.45 -17.41
N VAL A 233 41.52 -15.11 -17.49
CA VAL A 233 42.58 -14.14 -17.95
C VAL A 233 43.65 -14.43 -19.05
N ASN A 234 43.86 -13.38 -19.88
CA ASN A 234 45.15 -12.73 -20.29
C ASN A 234 45.92 -13.03 -21.63
N THR A 235 45.98 -11.95 -22.45
CA THR A 235 47.16 -11.27 -23.07
C THR A 235 47.97 -11.77 -24.30
N VAL A 236 48.06 -10.85 -25.30
CA VAL A 236 49.28 -10.31 -26.01
C VAL A 236 49.81 -10.92 -27.33
N SER A 237 49.81 -10.07 -28.40
CA SER A 237 50.65 -10.07 -29.64
C SER A 237 50.57 -11.28 -30.61
N THR A 238 50.79 -11.25 -31.94
CA THR A 238 51.17 -10.26 -33.01
C THR A 238 50.76 -10.86 -34.39
N SER A 239 50.95 -10.35 -35.63
CA SER A 239 51.53 -9.14 -36.28
C SER A 239 51.12 -9.10 -37.79
N ASP A 240 51.21 -7.93 -38.43
CA ASP A 240 51.41 -7.62 -39.88
C ASP A 240 50.54 -8.25 -41.00
N GLY A 241 50.22 -7.48 -42.07
CA GLY A 241 49.47 -8.02 -43.23
C GLY A 241 48.92 -7.08 -44.34
N ILE A 242 49.15 -5.76 -44.29
CA ILE A 242 48.98 -4.72 -45.35
C ILE A 242 48.09 -5.03 -46.58
N ASN A 243 46.95 -4.33 -46.73
CA ASN A 243 46.66 -3.50 -47.92
C ASN A 243 45.40 -2.59 -47.80
N SER A 244 45.31 -1.59 -48.69
CA SER A 244 44.49 -0.38 -48.53
C SER A 244 43.13 -0.36 -49.24
N ALA A 245 42.12 0.21 -48.58
CA ALA A 245 41.18 1.18 -49.18
C ALA A 245 40.50 2.01 -48.06
N ALA A 246 40.31 3.32 -48.25
CA ALA A 246 39.90 4.23 -47.18
C ALA A 246 38.41 4.61 -47.20
N SER A 247 37.81 4.77 -46.02
CA SER A 247 36.54 5.48 -45.80
C SER A 247 36.46 5.95 -44.34
N ILE A 248 36.96 7.15 -44.07
CA ILE A 248 37.07 7.69 -42.71
C ILE A 248 35.68 8.06 -42.19
N LYS A 249 35.25 7.38 -41.12
CA LYS A 249 34.16 7.82 -40.23
C LYS A 249 34.70 7.90 -38.82
N TYR A 250 34.59 9.07 -38.20
CA TYR A 250 35.03 9.31 -36.83
C TYR A 250 34.20 8.47 -35.85
N LYS A 251 34.77 7.36 -35.35
CA LYS A 251 34.28 6.69 -34.14
C LYS A 251 34.86 7.39 -32.92
N VAL A 252 34.08 8.27 -32.32
CA VAL A 252 34.24 8.57 -30.89
C VAL A 252 33.97 7.27 -30.12
N PRO A 253 34.84 6.84 -29.20
CA PRO A 253 34.53 5.72 -28.30
C PRO A 253 33.39 6.14 -27.38
N ILE A 254 32.17 5.69 -27.69
CA ILE A 254 31.05 5.75 -26.74
C ILE A 254 31.35 4.68 -25.70
N GLU A 255 31.78 5.08 -24.51
CA GLU A 255 31.82 4.18 -23.36
C GLU A 255 30.41 3.64 -23.12
N ILE A 256 30.27 2.31 -23.18
CA ILE A 256 29.00 1.64 -22.88
C ILE A 256 28.83 1.72 -21.37
N ILE A 257 28.17 2.77 -20.90
CA ILE A 257 27.69 2.87 -19.52
C ILE A 257 26.66 1.75 -19.31
N VAL A 258 27.13 0.61 -18.81
CA VAL A 258 26.27 -0.50 -18.42
C VAL A 258 25.33 0.00 -17.32
N PRO A 259 24.00 -0.04 -17.51
CA PRO A 259 23.07 0.47 -16.52
C PRO A 259 23.17 -0.41 -15.27
N ILE A 260 23.59 0.21 -14.17
CA ILE A 260 23.69 -0.42 -12.84
C ILE A 260 22.29 -0.89 -12.42
N THR A 261 22.09 -2.20 -12.35
CA THR A 261 20.81 -2.80 -11.92
C THR A 261 20.71 -2.84 -10.39
N LEU A 262 19.48 -2.91 -9.86
CA LEU A 262 19.24 -3.05 -8.42
C LEU A 262 19.84 -4.35 -7.86
N GLU A 263 19.69 -5.48 -8.56
CA GLU A 263 20.38 -6.73 -8.27
C GLU A 263 21.91 -6.55 -8.17
N TYR A 264 22.56 -5.90 -9.15
CA TYR A 264 24.01 -5.69 -9.12
C TYR A 264 24.47 -4.80 -7.93
N LEU A 265 23.61 -3.90 -7.44
CA LEU A 265 23.85 -3.14 -6.21
C LEU A 265 23.67 -4.01 -4.96
N TYR A 266 22.70 -4.91 -4.92
CA TYR A 266 22.48 -5.83 -3.81
C TYR A 266 23.54 -6.95 -3.72
N GLU A 267 24.12 -7.33 -4.85
CA GLU A 267 25.28 -8.24 -4.93
C GLU A 267 26.61 -7.59 -4.50
N GLN A 268 26.66 -6.26 -4.33
CA GLN A 268 27.88 -5.58 -3.87
C GLN A 268 28.29 -6.09 -2.48
N ARG A 269 29.54 -6.56 -2.38
CA ARG A 269 30.14 -7.09 -1.15
C ARG A 269 30.18 -6.07 -0.01
N SER A 270 30.09 -4.77 -0.30
CA SER A 270 29.87 -3.69 0.67
C SER A 270 28.45 -3.73 1.23
N TYR A 271 27.43 -3.72 0.37
CA TYR A 271 26.02 -3.78 0.74
C TYR A 271 25.67 -5.06 1.52
N SER A 272 26.13 -6.24 1.08
CA SER A 272 25.85 -7.50 1.80
C SER A 272 26.50 -7.51 3.20
N LYS A 273 27.69 -6.92 3.37
CA LYS A 273 28.32 -6.73 4.69
C LYS A 273 27.52 -5.75 5.56
N LEU A 274 27.05 -4.63 4.99
CA LEU A 274 26.25 -3.64 5.69
C LEU A 274 24.94 -4.25 6.19
N LYS A 275 24.19 -4.93 5.32
CA LYS A 275 22.95 -5.64 5.68
C LYS A 275 23.18 -6.62 6.83
N HIS A 276 24.25 -7.43 6.76
CA HIS A 276 24.60 -8.38 7.83
C HIS A 276 25.06 -7.72 9.15
N LYS A 277 25.59 -6.49 9.13
CA LYS A 277 25.82 -5.65 10.32
C LYS A 277 24.49 -5.17 10.91
N GLN A 278 23.59 -4.67 10.07
CA GLN A 278 22.29 -4.14 10.47
C GLN A 278 21.38 -5.23 11.07
N ASP A 279 21.42 -6.45 10.54
CA ASP A 279 20.73 -7.63 11.12
C ASP A 279 21.27 -7.99 12.52
N LYS A 280 22.59 -7.87 12.74
CA LYS A 280 23.22 -8.07 14.06
C LYS A 280 22.81 -6.99 15.06
N GLU A 281 22.75 -5.73 14.65
CA GLU A 281 22.29 -4.62 15.49
C GLU A 281 20.80 -4.81 15.87
N LEU A 282 19.95 -5.15 14.90
CA LEU A 282 18.52 -5.37 15.15
C LEU A 282 18.27 -6.58 16.07
N THR A 283 19.05 -7.65 15.96
CA THR A 283 18.94 -8.82 16.85
C THR A 283 19.49 -8.54 18.25
N LEU A 284 20.55 -7.75 18.39
CA LEU A 284 21.04 -7.27 19.69
C LEU A 284 20.02 -6.35 20.39
N VAL A 285 19.41 -5.41 19.67
CA VAL A 285 18.38 -4.51 20.23
C VAL A 285 17.12 -5.30 20.65
N LYS A 286 16.65 -6.26 19.84
CA LYS A 286 15.57 -7.17 20.25
C LYS A 286 15.93 -7.96 21.52
N LYS A 287 17.18 -8.44 21.64
CA LYS A 287 17.65 -9.18 22.84
C LYS A 287 17.78 -8.28 24.08
N LYS A 288 18.11 -7.00 23.91
CA LYS A 288 18.04 -5.96 24.95
C LYS A 288 16.59 -5.73 25.38
N HIS A 289 15.68 -5.50 24.43
CA HIS A 289 14.26 -5.23 24.70
C HIS A 289 13.56 -6.37 25.46
N ALA A 290 13.81 -7.62 25.05
CA ALA A 290 13.29 -8.80 25.76
C ALA A 290 13.83 -8.93 27.20
N LYS A 291 15.09 -8.55 27.45
CA LYS A 291 15.65 -8.49 28.82
C LYS A 291 14.98 -7.41 29.67
N GLU A 292 14.79 -6.21 29.12
CA GLU A 292 14.12 -5.11 29.82
C GLU A 292 12.68 -5.47 30.19
N GLN A 293 11.94 -6.10 29.27
CA GLN A 293 10.57 -6.61 29.52
C GLN A 293 10.56 -7.69 30.61
N ALA A 294 11.51 -8.63 30.60
CA ALA A 294 11.60 -9.68 31.61
C ALA A 294 11.92 -9.12 33.01
N VAL A 295 12.88 -8.20 33.12
CA VAL A 295 13.23 -7.55 34.39
C VAL A 295 12.04 -6.74 34.93
N LEU A 296 11.35 -6.00 34.07
CA LEU A 296 10.17 -5.23 34.48
C LEU A 296 9.03 -6.15 34.95
N GLY A 297 8.72 -7.21 34.20
CA GLY A 297 7.69 -8.18 34.60
C GLY A 297 8.01 -8.89 35.93
N GLU A 298 9.28 -9.21 36.17
CA GLU A 298 9.73 -9.79 37.45
C GLU A 298 9.60 -8.78 38.62
N GLN A 299 9.95 -7.52 38.39
CA GLN A 299 9.76 -6.43 39.36
C GLN A 299 8.27 -6.23 39.69
N GLN A 300 7.43 -6.12 38.68
CA GLN A 300 5.98 -5.91 38.84
C GLN A 300 5.31 -7.10 39.56
N SER A 301 5.73 -8.34 39.25
CA SER A 301 5.29 -9.55 39.96
C SER A 301 5.72 -9.58 41.44
N LYS A 302 6.96 -9.19 41.76
CA LYS A 302 7.44 -9.05 43.15
C LYS A 302 6.67 -7.99 43.94
N ILE A 303 6.36 -6.87 43.31
CA ILE A 303 5.57 -5.78 43.90
C ILE A 303 4.13 -6.26 44.19
N MET A 304 3.47 -6.89 43.22
CA MET A 304 2.10 -7.41 43.37
C MET A 304 1.99 -8.54 44.40
N SER A 305 2.94 -9.46 44.45
CA SER A 305 2.97 -10.55 45.43
C SER A 305 3.21 -10.03 46.85
N LYS A 306 4.11 -9.03 47.03
CA LYS A 306 4.27 -8.35 48.30
C LYS A 306 2.98 -7.65 48.75
N ALA A 307 2.37 -6.83 47.89
CA ALA A 307 1.15 -6.09 48.20
C ALA A 307 -0.01 -7.00 48.63
N LYS A 308 -0.18 -8.15 47.96
CA LYS A 308 -1.13 -9.20 48.38
C LYS A 308 -0.78 -9.77 49.76
N SER A 309 0.49 -10.12 50.01
CA SER A 309 0.91 -10.69 51.30
C SER A 309 0.74 -9.71 52.48
N ASP A 310 0.95 -8.42 52.25
CA ASP A 310 0.80 -7.39 53.29
C ASP A 310 -0.69 -7.05 53.54
N THR A 311 -1.53 -7.18 52.51
CA THR A 311 -3.01 -7.13 52.65
C THR A 311 -3.53 -8.34 53.44
N GLU A 312 -3.03 -9.55 53.19
CA GLU A 312 -3.44 -10.76 53.92
C GLU A 312 -2.98 -10.74 55.39
N LYS A 313 -1.80 -10.15 55.69
CA LYS A 313 -1.37 -9.92 57.09
C LYS A 313 -2.28 -8.92 57.79
N ALA A 314 -2.69 -7.85 57.11
CA ALA A 314 -3.60 -6.84 57.66
C ALA A 314 -5.00 -7.39 58.00
N THR A 315 -5.42 -8.50 57.38
CA THR A 315 -6.68 -9.19 57.71
C THR A 315 -6.52 -10.33 58.73
N ARG A 316 -5.30 -10.64 59.22
CA ARG A 316 -5.01 -11.84 60.04
C ARG A 316 -4.17 -11.59 61.31
N SER A 317 -4.62 -10.74 62.25
CA SER A 317 -4.24 -10.81 63.70
C SER A 317 -4.94 -9.74 64.59
N PRO A 318 -5.13 -9.96 65.91
CA PRO A 318 -5.33 -11.24 66.62
C PRO A 318 -6.56 -11.22 67.57
N MET A 319 -6.93 -12.38 68.12
CA MET A 319 -8.05 -12.56 69.06
C MET A 319 -7.57 -12.72 70.51
N ILE A 320 -8.00 -11.86 71.44
CA ILE A 320 -7.92 -12.12 72.91
C ILE A 320 -9.20 -11.66 73.65
N GLN A 321 -9.88 -12.65 74.22
CA GLN A 321 -10.58 -12.70 75.52
C GLN A 321 -11.73 -11.72 75.90
N VAL A 322 -12.96 -12.26 75.81
CA VAL A 322 -14.07 -12.22 76.80
C VAL A 322 -14.14 -11.02 77.79
N GLY A 323 -15.12 -10.13 77.58
CA GLY A 323 -15.57 -9.12 78.56
C GLY A 323 -17.03 -8.71 78.32
N SER A 324 -17.91 -8.87 79.31
CA SER A 324 -19.38 -8.73 79.17
C SER A 324 -19.85 -7.27 79.01
N GLN A 325 -20.70 -6.98 78.00
CA GLN A 325 -22.05 -6.42 78.17
C GLN A 325 -22.79 -6.13 76.83
N ARG A 326 -24.14 -6.06 76.89
CA ARG A 326 -25.01 -5.61 75.78
C ARG A 326 -25.11 -4.07 75.72
N ARG A 327 -25.08 -3.48 74.51
CA ARG A 327 -26.19 -2.67 73.95
C ARG A 327 -25.96 -2.06 72.56
N ASN A 328 -27.10 -1.80 71.91
CA ASN A 328 -27.42 -0.81 70.87
C ASN A 328 -26.82 -0.93 69.45
N LEU A 329 -27.71 -0.80 68.47
CA LEU A 329 -27.40 -0.46 67.08
C LEU A 329 -27.13 1.05 66.96
N SER A 330 -26.08 1.43 66.22
CA SER A 330 -26.10 2.64 65.40
C SER A 330 -25.09 2.56 64.25
N ASN A 331 -25.61 2.59 63.03
CA ASN A 331 -25.07 3.18 61.80
C ASN A 331 -23.53 3.49 61.74
N GLY A 332 -22.80 2.84 60.83
CA GLY A 332 -21.37 3.16 60.60
C GLY A 332 -20.54 2.24 59.70
N GLY A 333 -21.15 1.35 58.89
CA GLY A 333 -20.41 0.36 58.09
C GLY A 333 -19.82 0.93 56.80
N ASN A 334 -18.57 1.44 56.81
CA ASN A 334 -17.84 1.68 55.56
C ASN A 334 -16.30 1.80 55.69
N SER A 335 -15.59 1.46 54.61
CA SER A 335 -14.22 1.90 54.25
C SER A 335 -12.98 1.28 54.92
N THR A 336 -12.93 -0.05 55.13
CA THR A 336 -11.65 -0.79 55.24
C THR A 336 -11.31 -1.51 53.93
N GLU A 337 -12.11 -2.49 53.51
CA GLU A 337 -11.89 -3.28 52.28
C GLU A 337 -11.77 -2.41 51.03
N GLY A 338 -12.67 -1.42 50.88
CA GLY A 338 -12.60 -0.45 49.79
C GLY A 338 -11.34 0.44 49.77
N LYS A 339 -10.56 0.51 50.87
CA LYS A 339 -9.26 1.21 50.90
C LYS A 339 -8.06 0.29 50.60
N THR A 340 -8.25 -1.04 50.63
CA THR A 340 -7.26 -2.00 50.13
C THR A 340 -7.45 -2.23 48.63
N ASP A 341 -8.69 -2.30 48.16
CA ASP A 341 -8.98 -2.48 46.73
C ASP A 341 -8.53 -1.28 45.88
N THR A 342 -8.75 -0.04 46.33
CA THR A 342 -8.24 1.14 45.60
C THR A 342 -6.72 1.09 45.48
N LYS A 343 -5.98 0.77 46.54
CA LYS A 343 -4.51 0.66 46.49
C LYS A 343 -4.02 -0.40 45.51
N ILE A 344 -4.75 -1.51 45.37
CA ILE A 344 -4.40 -2.57 44.40
C ILE A 344 -4.72 -2.09 42.98
N MET A 345 -5.83 -1.38 42.76
CA MET A 345 -6.17 -0.77 41.46
C MET A 345 -5.17 0.33 41.06
N ASP A 346 -4.80 1.21 41.98
CA ASP A 346 -3.81 2.28 41.78
C ASP A 346 -2.46 1.68 41.35
N LEU A 347 -2.00 0.64 42.06
CA LEU A 347 -0.76 -0.08 41.77
C LEU A 347 -0.80 -0.81 40.41
N ILE A 348 -1.94 -1.41 40.04
CA ILE A 348 -2.14 -1.99 38.71
C ILE A 348 -2.13 -0.89 37.63
N SER A 349 -2.67 0.30 37.90
CA SER A 349 -2.65 1.41 36.95
C SER A 349 -1.22 1.93 36.71
N GLU A 350 -0.42 2.06 37.77
CA GLU A 350 0.99 2.47 37.70
C GLU A 350 1.82 1.46 36.89
N GLN A 351 1.65 0.17 37.16
CA GLN A 351 2.33 -0.90 36.42
C GLN A 351 1.96 -0.92 34.92
N ASN A 352 0.69 -0.65 34.57
CA ASN A 352 0.25 -0.53 33.18
C ASN A 352 0.86 0.70 32.48
N VAL A 353 0.98 1.84 33.18
CA VAL A 353 1.62 3.06 32.64
C VAL A 353 3.12 2.82 32.41
N GLU A 354 3.80 2.22 33.39
CA GLU A 354 5.23 1.86 33.30
C GLU A 354 5.50 0.88 32.13
N TRP A 355 4.68 -0.17 32.01
CA TRP A 355 4.77 -1.13 30.90
C TRP A 355 4.50 -0.48 29.53
N THR A 356 3.47 0.36 29.43
CA THR A 356 3.15 1.08 28.19
C THR A 356 4.27 2.04 27.79
N SER A 357 4.86 2.73 28.75
CA SER A 357 6.04 3.61 28.56
C SER A 357 7.26 2.82 28.06
N LEU A 358 7.53 1.65 28.64
CA LEU A 358 8.59 0.74 28.18
C LEU A 358 8.38 0.34 26.72
N VAL A 359 7.19 -0.16 26.38
CA VAL A 359 6.87 -0.61 25.02
C VAL A 359 6.98 0.55 24.02
N GLN A 360 6.48 1.74 24.36
CA GLN A 360 6.55 2.92 23.49
C GLN A 360 8.00 3.39 23.26
N ARG A 361 8.86 3.33 24.29
CA ARG A 361 10.31 3.57 24.14
C ARG A 361 10.95 2.56 23.18
N GLN A 362 10.64 1.27 23.34
CA GLN A 362 11.21 0.21 22.52
C GLN A 362 10.78 0.27 21.05
N ILE A 363 9.51 0.61 20.78
CA ILE A 363 8.99 0.92 19.43
C ILE A 363 9.75 2.10 18.82
N THR A 364 9.98 3.16 19.59
CA THR A 364 10.67 4.38 19.13
C THR A 364 12.14 4.11 18.83
N GLU A 365 12.83 3.33 19.68
CA GLU A 365 14.22 2.89 19.48
C GLU A 365 14.36 2.03 18.21
N MET A 366 13.49 1.02 18.02
CA MET A 366 13.48 0.18 16.82
C MET A 366 13.20 1.00 15.55
N ASN A 367 12.22 1.91 15.58
CA ASN A 367 11.86 2.73 14.42
C ASN A 367 12.97 3.73 14.06
N THR A 368 13.70 4.24 15.05
CA THR A 368 14.87 5.11 14.83
C THR A 368 16.01 4.32 14.19
N LEU A 369 16.33 3.13 14.71
CA LEU A 369 17.37 2.26 14.13
C LEU A 369 17.03 1.85 12.69
N ARG A 370 15.79 1.45 12.41
CA ARG A 370 15.33 1.13 11.05
C ARG A 370 15.49 2.32 10.08
N ARG A 371 15.17 3.53 10.52
CA ARG A 371 15.37 4.76 9.71
C ARG A 371 16.85 5.05 9.47
N GLN A 372 17.72 4.79 10.44
CA GLN A 372 19.17 4.87 10.24
C GLN A 372 19.64 3.82 9.22
N HIS A 373 19.20 2.56 9.36
CA HIS A 373 19.56 1.48 8.43
C HIS A 373 19.13 1.80 6.99
N THR A 374 17.94 2.37 6.77
CA THR A 374 17.52 2.83 5.44
C THR A 374 18.39 3.98 4.91
N LYS A 375 18.83 4.92 5.76
CA LYS A 375 19.77 5.98 5.32
C LYS A 375 21.13 5.42 4.94
N GLU A 376 21.66 4.49 5.73
CA GLU A 376 22.93 3.80 5.44
C GLU A 376 22.85 2.93 4.18
N GLN A 377 21.68 2.40 3.81
CA GLN A 377 21.47 1.63 2.57
C GLN A 377 21.34 2.51 1.32
N CYS A 378 21.15 3.83 1.48
CA CYS A 378 21.00 4.81 0.39
C CYS A 378 22.19 5.78 0.31
N SER A 379 23.35 5.40 0.86
CA SER A 379 24.59 6.18 0.94
C SER A 379 25.83 5.34 0.62
#